data_AF-A0A850DJS3-F1
#
_entry.id   AF-A0A850DJS3-F1
#
_cell.length_a   1.000
_cell.length_b   1.000
_cell.length_c   1.000
_cell.angle_alpha   90.00
_cell.angle_beta   90.00
_cell.angle_gamma   90.00
#
_symmetry.space_group_name_H-M   'P 1'
#
loop_
_entity.id
_entity.type
_entity.pdbx_description
1 polymer ?
#
loop_
_entity_poly.entity_id
_entity_poly.type
_entity_poly.pdbx_seq_one_letter_code
_entity_poly.pdbx_strand_id
1 'polypeptide(L)'
;MFKLFAAGAAAITATAVLMVAPGAPAYAKSPSCAKAIAVVNAAVNMTGGNLDKATQDKVAQKLRTYAELTGGEEKAAILGYVKALTDDSVSSLDPATAELNRVCGG
;
A
#
# COMPACT_ATOMS: atom_id res chain seq x y z
N MET A 1 35.72 38.35 -14.88
CA MET A 1 34.44 38.53 -14.18
C MET A 1 33.33 38.28 -15.17
N PHE A 2 32.63 37.15 -15.06
CA PHE A 2 31.37 36.90 -15.76
C PHE A 2 30.40 36.33 -14.74
N LYS A 3 29.32 37.08 -14.51
CA LYS A 3 28.29 36.84 -13.50
C LYS A 3 27.04 36.44 -14.29
N LEU A 4 26.65 35.18 -14.22
CA LEU A 4 25.40 34.68 -14.77
C LEU A 4 24.62 34.01 -13.63
N PHE A 5 23.63 34.74 -13.12
CA PHE A 5 22.53 34.19 -12.35
C PHE A 5 21.39 33.90 -13.34
N ALA A 6 20.90 32.67 -13.42
CA ALA A 6 19.51 32.38 -13.80
C ALA A 6 19.18 30.90 -13.58
N ALA A 7 18.34 30.66 -12.58
CA ALA A 7 17.23 29.70 -12.55
C ALA A 7 17.46 28.29 -13.11
N GLY A 8 17.92 27.38 -12.24
CA GLY A 8 17.67 25.95 -12.41
C GLY A 8 16.21 25.62 -12.09
N ALA A 9 15.35 25.66 -13.11
CA ALA A 9 14.00 25.11 -13.05
C ALA A 9 13.90 23.98 -14.09
N ALA A 10 14.49 22.82 -13.76
CA ALA A 10 14.21 21.59 -14.50
C ALA A 10 12.91 21.01 -13.93
N ALA A 11 11.81 21.27 -14.64
CA ALA A 11 10.51 20.66 -14.40
C ALA A 11 10.63 19.14 -14.55
N ILE A 12 10.45 18.41 -13.45
CA ILE A 12 10.35 16.95 -13.45
C ILE A 12 8.93 16.61 -13.93
N THR A 13 8.73 16.46 -15.23
CA THR A 13 7.48 15.91 -15.76
C THR A 13 7.49 14.40 -15.55
N ALA A 14 7.10 13.96 -14.36
CA ALA A 14 6.73 12.57 -14.12
C ALA A 14 5.33 12.32 -14.68
N THR A 15 5.24 12.09 -15.99
CA THR A 15 4.08 11.39 -16.56
C THR A 15 4.17 9.92 -16.18
N ALA A 16 3.82 9.63 -14.92
CA ALA A 16 3.49 8.28 -14.51
C ALA A 16 2.15 7.93 -15.19
N VAL A 17 2.24 7.20 -16.29
CA VAL A 17 1.10 6.56 -16.92
C VAL A 17 0.55 5.57 -15.89
N LEU A 18 -0.49 5.98 -15.16
CA LEU A 18 -1.35 5.10 -14.37
C LEU A 18 -2.15 4.23 -15.36
N MET A 19 -1.46 3.28 -16.00
CA MET A 19 -2.13 2.14 -16.61
C MET A 19 -2.66 1.29 -15.47
N VAL A 20 -3.95 1.49 -15.20
CA VAL A 20 -4.82 0.57 -14.48
C VAL A 20 -4.75 -0.77 -15.20
N ALA A 21 -3.80 -1.61 -14.81
CA ALA A 21 -3.74 -3.00 -15.21
C ALA A 21 -4.31 -3.86 -14.08
N PRO A 22 -5.22 -4.80 -14.37
CA PRO A 22 -5.73 -5.71 -13.37
C PRO A 22 -4.60 -6.65 -12.92
N GLY A 23 -4.14 -6.50 -11.68
CA GLY A 23 -3.58 -7.57 -10.86
C GLY A 23 -2.52 -8.49 -11.49
N ALA A 24 -1.63 -8.00 -12.36
CA ALA A 24 -0.39 -8.72 -12.63
C ALA A 24 0.41 -8.80 -11.31
N PRO A 25 1.04 -9.93 -10.96
CA PRO A 25 1.76 -10.05 -9.71
C PRO A 25 2.96 -9.11 -9.76
N ALA A 26 2.80 -7.90 -9.23
CA ALA A 26 3.91 -7.07 -8.81
C ALA A 26 4.78 -7.96 -7.93
N TYR A 27 6.05 -8.15 -8.31
CA TYR A 27 6.92 -9.11 -7.64
C TYR A 27 7.08 -8.65 -6.20
N ALA A 28 6.30 -9.24 -5.30
CA ALA A 28 6.26 -8.74 -3.94
C ALA A 28 7.65 -8.79 -3.34
N LYS A 29 8.11 -7.67 -2.75
CA LYS A 29 9.50 -7.55 -2.25
C LYS A 29 9.89 -8.63 -1.25
N SER A 30 8.90 -9.21 -0.56
CA SER A 30 9.09 -10.33 0.35
C SER A 30 7.90 -11.29 0.38
N PRO A 31 8.09 -12.53 0.87
CA PRO A 31 6.99 -13.46 1.11
C PRO A 31 5.92 -12.93 2.05
N SER A 32 6.28 -12.09 3.03
CA SER A 32 5.34 -11.47 3.96
C SER A 32 4.48 -10.42 3.25
N CYS A 33 5.09 -9.60 2.39
CA CYS A 33 4.37 -8.66 1.52
C CYS A 33 3.42 -9.36 0.55
N ALA A 34 3.85 -10.47 -0.07
CA ALA A 34 2.99 -11.28 -0.94
C ALA A 34 1.73 -11.77 -0.20
N LYS A 35 1.91 -12.27 1.02
CA LYS A 35 0.81 -12.74 1.88
C LYS A 35 -0.11 -11.60 2.32
N ALA A 36 0.45 -10.44 2.65
CA ALA A 36 -0.32 -9.26 3.04
C ALA A 36 -1.23 -8.80 1.90
N ILE A 37 -0.68 -8.64 0.68
CA ILE A 37 -1.44 -8.27 -0.52
C ILE A 37 -2.51 -9.33 -0.83
N ALA A 38 -2.15 -10.62 -0.75
CA ALA A 38 -3.10 -11.71 -1.00
C ALA A 38 -4.28 -11.71 -0.02
N VAL A 39 -4.04 -11.45 1.27
CA VAL A 39 -5.10 -11.35 2.28
C VAL A 39 -6.02 -10.16 2.02
N VAL A 40 -5.47 -8.99 1.68
CA VAL A 40 -6.27 -7.80 1.34
C VAL A 40 -7.14 -8.07 0.11
N ASN A 41 -6.55 -8.59 -0.97
CA ASN A 41 -7.27 -8.90 -2.20
C ASN A 41 -8.35 -9.97 -2.00
N ALA A 42 -8.07 -11.01 -1.21
CA ALA A 42 -9.06 -12.03 -0.88
C ALA A 42 -10.24 -11.43 -0.12
N ALA A 43 -9.98 -10.55 0.85
CA ALA A 43 -11.03 -9.91 1.62
C ALA A 43 -11.93 -9.01 0.75
N VAL A 44 -11.32 -8.23 -0.16
CA VAL A 44 -12.07 -7.41 -1.13
C VAL A 44 -12.90 -8.29 -2.07
N ASN A 45 -12.32 -9.36 -2.62
CA ASN A 45 -13.01 -10.28 -3.52
C ASN A 45 -14.19 -11.00 -2.85
N MET A 46 -14.06 -11.37 -1.58
CA MET A 46 -15.13 -12.05 -0.83
C MET A 46 -16.29 -11.11 -0.46
N THR A 47 -15.99 -9.83 -0.25
CA THR A 47 -16.97 -8.85 0.27
C THR A 47 -17.50 -7.89 -0.79
N GLY A 48 -16.99 -7.96 -2.02
CA GLY A 48 -17.25 -6.94 -3.04
C GLY A 48 -16.76 -5.55 -2.63
N GLY A 49 -15.76 -5.48 -1.75
CA GLY A 49 -15.23 -4.23 -1.18
C GLY A 49 -15.95 -3.72 0.06
N ASN A 50 -17.08 -4.32 0.48
CA ASN A 50 -17.78 -3.92 1.71
C ASN A 50 -17.35 -4.78 2.91
N LEU A 51 -16.21 -4.45 3.51
CA LEU A 51 -15.67 -5.16 4.66
C LEU A 51 -16.44 -4.76 5.93
N ASP A 52 -17.28 -5.66 6.44
CA ASP A 52 -17.91 -5.46 7.75
C ASP A 52 -16.86 -5.44 8.87
N LYS A 53 -17.22 -4.90 10.04
CA LYS A 53 -16.27 -4.75 11.15
C LYS A 53 -15.62 -6.07 11.56
N ALA A 54 -16.37 -7.16 11.56
CA ALA A 54 -15.85 -8.49 11.90
C ALA A 54 -14.81 -8.98 10.89
N THR A 55 -15.00 -8.70 9.60
CA THR A 55 -14.03 -9.02 8.55
C THR A 55 -12.82 -8.11 8.61
N GLN A 56 -13.01 -6.81 8.83
CA GLN A 56 -11.91 -5.86 9.05
C GLN A 56 -11.01 -6.31 10.20
N ASP A 57 -11.58 -6.69 11.34
CA ASP A 57 -10.83 -7.17 12.51
C ASP A 57 -10.05 -8.46 12.21
N LYS A 58 -10.64 -9.41 11.49
CA LYS A 58 -9.96 -10.66 11.06
C LYS A 58 -8.81 -10.40 10.09
N VAL A 59 -9.02 -9.52 9.12
CA VAL A 59 -7.98 -9.11 8.16
C VAL A 59 -6.85 -8.39 8.89
N ALA A 60 -7.21 -7.45 9.77
CA ALA A 60 -6.25 -6.71 10.60
C ALA A 60 -5.40 -7.65 11.45
N GLN A 61 -5.99 -8.68 12.08
CA GLN A 61 -5.25 -9.66 12.86
C GLN A 61 -4.24 -10.44 12.00
N LYS A 62 -4.65 -10.95 10.83
CA LYS A 62 -3.76 -11.66 9.91
C LYS A 62 -2.60 -10.78 9.44
N LEU A 63 -2.89 -9.53 9.08
CA LEU A 63 -1.88 -8.57 8.66
C LEU A 63 -0.89 -8.24 9.78
N ARG A 64 -1.34 -8.11 11.04
CA ARG A 64 -0.44 -7.95 12.19
C ARG A 64 0.52 -9.13 12.33
N THR A 65 0.05 -10.37 12.18
CA THR A 65 0.92 -11.55 12.19
C THR A 65 1.99 -11.49 11.10
N TYR A 66 1.65 -11.03 9.89
CA TYR A 66 2.68 -10.87 8.84
C TYR A 66 3.64 -9.72 9.15
N ALA A 67 3.16 -8.62 9.71
CA ALA A 67 3.98 -7.50 10.14
C ALA A 67 5.00 -7.90 11.22
N GLU A 68 4.69 -8.86 12.08
CA GLU A 68 5.63 -9.42 13.06
C GLU A 68 6.73 -10.27 12.42
N LEU A 69 6.45 -10.87 11.26
CA LEU A 69 7.38 -11.68 10.48
C LEU A 69 8.21 -10.87 9.47
N THR A 70 8.04 -9.54 9.45
CA THR A 70 8.82 -8.62 8.61
C THR A 70 9.39 -7.49 9.47
N GLY A 71 10.33 -6.72 8.91
CA GLY A 71 11.00 -5.60 9.55
C GLY A 71 10.99 -4.35 8.67
N GLY A 72 11.44 -3.23 9.24
CA GLY A 72 11.65 -1.99 8.50
C GLY A 72 10.38 -1.45 7.82
N GLU A 73 10.54 -1.00 6.57
CA GLU A 73 9.51 -0.31 5.80
C GLU A 73 8.29 -1.20 5.50
N GLU A 74 8.49 -2.49 5.24
CA GLU A 74 7.39 -3.44 5.00
C GLU A 74 6.49 -3.61 6.23
N LYS A 75 7.10 -3.77 7.41
CA LYS A 75 6.35 -3.81 8.67
C LYS A 75 5.55 -2.52 8.87
N ALA A 76 6.15 -1.36 8.62
CA ALA A 76 5.48 -0.08 8.76
C ALA A 76 4.30 0.06 7.78
N ALA A 77 4.46 -0.35 6.53
CA ALA A 77 3.39 -0.31 5.52
C ALA A 77 2.21 -1.23 5.89
N ILE A 78 2.49 -2.47 6.30
CA ILE A 78 1.45 -3.43 6.72
C ILE A 78 0.71 -2.90 7.96
N LEU A 79 1.43 -2.37 8.96
CA LEU A 79 0.79 -1.80 10.15
C LEU A 79 0.02 -0.50 9.84
N GLY A 80 0.50 0.31 8.91
CA GLY A 80 -0.22 1.49 8.41
C GLY A 80 -1.56 1.11 7.78
N TYR A 81 -1.56 0.06 6.94
CA TYR A 81 -2.79 -0.50 6.39
C TYR A 81 -3.73 -1.02 7.48
N VAL A 82 -3.20 -1.77 8.45
CA VAL A 82 -4.00 -2.25 9.59
C VAL A 82 -4.63 -1.09 10.35
N LYS A 83 -3.88 -0.03 10.63
CA LYS A 83 -4.42 1.15 11.32
C LYS A 83 -5.58 1.73 10.53
N ALA A 84 -5.38 1.99 9.23
CA ALA A 84 -6.42 2.56 8.38
C ALA A 84 -7.67 1.68 8.29
N LEU A 85 -7.49 0.35 8.23
CA LEU A 85 -8.58 -0.62 8.15
C LEU A 85 -9.46 -0.65 9.40
N THR A 86 -8.90 -0.42 10.59
CA THR A 86 -9.62 -0.47 11.87
C THR A 86 -10.01 0.91 12.41
N ASP A 87 -9.69 1.97 11.70
CA ASP A 87 -9.94 3.34 12.11
C ASP A 87 -11.26 3.82 11.49
N ASP A 88 -12.31 3.85 12.30
CA ASP A 88 -13.67 4.22 11.85
C ASP A 88 -13.75 5.67 11.31
N SER A 89 -12.71 6.49 11.52
CA SER A 89 -12.62 7.84 10.95
C SER A 89 -12.08 7.87 9.51
N VAL A 90 -11.55 6.75 9.02
CA VAL A 90 -10.99 6.64 7.66
C VAL A 90 -12.12 6.38 6.67
N SER A 91 -12.32 7.32 5.75
CA SER A 91 -13.35 7.23 4.70
C SER A 91 -12.89 6.49 3.44
N SER A 92 -11.59 6.31 3.25
CA SER A 92 -11.01 5.57 2.13
C SER A 92 -9.71 4.89 2.53
N LEU A 93 -9.56 3.62 2.11
CA LEU A 93 -8.33 2.85 2.26
C LEU A 93 -7.34 3.08 1.12
N ASP A 94 -7.66 3.89 0.11
CA ASP A 94 -6.80 4.09 -1.06
C ASP A 94 -5.40 4.59 -0.70
N PRO A 95 -5.22 5.57 0.22
CA PRO A 95 -3.87 6.02 0.59
C PRO A 95 -3.05 4.90 1.25
N ALA A 96 -3.70 4.09 2.10
CA ALA A 96 -3.04 2.98 2.78
C ALA A 96 -2.75 1.82 1.82
N THR A 97 -3.65 1.56 0.87
CA THR A 97 -3.48 0.58 -0.21
C THR A 97 -2.35 0.99 -1.14
N ALA A 98 -2.28 2.27 -1.51
CA ALA A 98 -1.22 2.82 -2.33
C ALA A 98 0.14 2.68 -1.64
N GLU A 99 0.22 2.98 -0.35
CA GLU A 99 1.46 2.82 0.42
C GLU A 99 1.85 1.34 0.56
N LEU A 100 0.88 0.47 0.87
CA LEU A 100 1.11 -0.97 0.89
C LEU A 100 1.64 -1.45 -0.46
N ASN A 101 1.06 -1.02 -1.57
CA ASN A 101 1.50 -1.39 -2.91
C ASN A 101 2.84 -0.75 -3.31
N ARG A 102 3.17 0.45 -2.83
CA ARG A 102 4.47 1.09 -3.08
C ARG A 102 5.61 0.32 -2.41
N VAL A 103 5.36 -0.16 -1.18
CA VAL A 103 6.37 -0.85 -0.37
C VAL A 103 6.43 -2.33 -0.71
N CYS A 104 5.27 -2.97 -0.78
CA CYS A 104 5.15 -4.41 -1.01
C CYS A 104 5.00 -4.80 -2.47
N GLY A 105 4.61 -3.89 -3.37
CA GLY A 105 4.66 -4.12 -4.81
C GLY A 105 6.09 -3.97 -5.33
N GLY A 106 6.43 -4.80 -6.32
CA GLY A 106 7.67 -4.73 -7.07
C GLY A 106 7.41 -4.57 -8.54
#